data_AF-A0AAV6RRG6-F1
#
_entry.id   AF-A0AAV6RRG6-F1
#
_cell.length_a   1.000
_cell.length_b   1.000
_cell.length_c   1.000
_cell.angle_alpha   90.00
_cell.angle_beta   90.00
_cell.angle_gamma   90.00
#
_symmetry.space_group_name_H-M   'P 1'
#
loop_
_entity.id
_entity.type
_entity.pdbx_description
1 polymer ?
#
loop_
_entity_poly.entity_id
_entity_poly.type
_entity_poly.pdbx_seq_one_letter_code
_entity_poly.pdbx_strand_id
1 'polypeptide(L)'
;MPCLYVYNKVDQISIEEVDRLAHRPNSVVISCGMKLNLDYLLETLWEYLSLICIYTKKRGERPDFNDAIIMRRGASVEHVCHRIHRTLASQFKYALVWGTSTKYSPQRVGVTHIMEHEDVIQIVKK
;
A
#
# COMPACT_ATOMS: atom_id res chain seq x y z
N MET A 1 1.60 -13.99 -10.23
CA MET A 1 1.97 -12.58 -10.41
C MET A 1 0.80 -11.91 -11.12
N PRO A 2 0.19 -10.86 -10.55
CA PRO A 2 -0.93 -10.17 -11.18
C PRO A 2 -0.46 -9.50 -12.49
N CYS A 3 -1.30 -9.49 -13.51
CA CYS A 3 -1.03 -8.90 -14.82
C CYS A 3 -2.23 -8.07 -15.23
N LEU A 4 -1.99 -6.84 -15.68
CA LEU A 4 -3.01 -5.90 -16.13
C LEU A 4 -2.77 -5.58 -17.61
N TYR A 5 -3.76 -5.82 -18.47
CA TYR A 5 -3.70 -5.55 -19.89
C TYR A 5 -4.17 -4.13 -20.17
N VAL A 6 -3.27 -3.27 -20.65
CA VAL A 6 -3.58 -1.86 -20.91
C VAL A 6 -3.77 -1.63 -22.40
N TYR A 7 -4.99 -1.36 -22.82
CA TYR A 7 -5.35 -1.05 -24.20
C TYR A 7 -5.29 0.45 -24.44
N ASN A 8 -4.24 0.91 -25.12
CA ASN A 8 -4.07 2.32 -25.47
C ASN A 8 -4.74 2.68 -26.81
N LYS A 9 -4.90 3.98 -27.08
CA LYS A 9 -5.48 4.56 -28.30
C LYS A 9 -6.99 4.34 -28.46
N VAL A 10 -7.73 4.40 -27.35
CA VAL A 10 -9.20 4.25 -27.38
C VAL A 10 -9.90 5.37 -28.17
N ASP A 11 -9.19 6.47 -28.44
CA ASP A 11 -9.63 7.57 -29.29
C ASP A 11 -9.80 7.20 -30.77
N GLN A 12 -9.26 6.06 -31.21
CA GLN A 12 -9.32 5.60 -32.61
C GLN A 12 -10.38 4.52 -32.86
N ILE A 13 -11.11 4.10 -31.84
CA ILE A 13 -12.12 3.03 -31.90
C ILE A 13 -13.50 3.54 -31.49
N SER A 14 -14.55 2.82 -31.87
CA SER A 14 -15.93 3.18 -31.49
C SER A 14 -16.21 2.86 -30.02
N ILE A 15 -17.22 3.52 -29.45
CA ILE A 15 -17.59 3.34 -28.04
C ILE A 15 -17.99 1.89 -27.72
N GLU A 16 -18.58 1.18 -28.68
CA GLU A 16 -18.97 -0.23 -28.53
C GLU A 16 -17.75 -1.15 -28.39
N GLU A 17 -16.68 -0.89 -29.14
CA GLU A 17 -15.43 -1.65 -29.02
C GLU A 17 -14.66 -1.28 -27.75
N VAL A 18 -14.71 -0.01 -27.31
CA VAL A 18 -14.17 0.39 -26.00
C VAL A 18 -14.87 -0.36 -24.87
N ASP A 19 -16.20 -0.40 -24.90
CA ASP A 19 -17.00 -1.08 -23.88
C ASP A 19 -16.72 -2.58 -23.85
N ARG A 20 -16.62 -3.21 -25.02
CA ARG A 20 -16.23 -4.61 -25.16
C ARG A 20 -14.84 -4.90 -24.59
N LEU A 21 -13.87 -4.01 -24.83
CA LEU A 21 -12.51 -4.13 -24.30
C LEU A 21 -12.46 -3.91 -22.78
N ALA A 22 -13.25 -2.97 -22.26
CA ALA A 22 -13.30 -2.66 -20.84
C ALA A 22 -13.85 -3.83 -20.00
N HIS A 23 -14.81 -4.59 -20.54
CA HIS A 23 -15.42 -5.74 -19.87
C HIS A 23 -14.55 -7.03 -19.89
N ARG A 24 -13.36 -7.00 -20.50
CA ARG A 24 -12.45 -8.15 -20.45
C ARG A 24 -11.85 -8.30 -19.03
N PRO A 25 -11.45 -9.53 -18.65
CA PRO A 25 -10.80 -9.73 -17.37
C PRO A 25 -9.42 -9.07 -17.35
N ASN A 26 -9.10 -8.38 -16.25
CA ASN A 26 -7.82 -7.73 -15.99
C ASN A 26 -7.41 -6.73 -17.10
N SER A 27 -8.36 -6.01 -17.68
CA SER A 27 -8.09 -5.03 -18.73
C SER A 27 -8.46 -3.61 -18.32
N VAL A 28 -7.65 -2.66 -18.76
CA VAL A 28 -7.93 -1.22 -18.65
C VAL A 28 -7.74 -0.58 -20.00
N VAL A 29 -8.74 0.19 -20.44
CA VAL A 29 -8.74 0.94 -21.69
C VAL A 29 -8.29 2.37 -21.41
N ILE A 30 -7.32 2.92 -22.14
CA ILE A 30 -6.79 4.28 -21.92
C ILE A 30 -6.56 5.02 -23.24
N SER A 31 -6.53 6.35 -23.18
CA SER A 31 -5.91 7.18 -24.24
C SER A 31 -4.86 8.08 -23.62
N CYS A 32 -3.58 7.79 -23.86
CA CYS A 32 -2.50 8.65 -23.38
C CYS A 32 -2.52 10.04 -24.04
N GLY A 33 -2.93 10.11 -25.31
CA GLY A 33 -2.97 11.38 -26.06
C GLY A 33 -4.03 12.33 -25.51
N MET A 34 -5.21 11.81 -25.19
CA MET A 34 -6.30 12.59 -24.62
C MET A 34 -6.33 12.58 -23.08
N LYS A 35 -5.37 11.90 -22.43
CA LYS A 35 -5.32 11.65 -20.98
C LYS A 35 -6.60 11.04 -20.42
N LEU A 36 -7.26 10.17 -21.19
CA LEU A 36 -8.48 9.49 -20.77
C LEU A 36 -8.14 8.23 -19.97
N ASN A 37 -8.86 8.05 -18.85
CA ASN A 37 -8.85 6.85 -18.01
C ASN A 37 -7.48 6.51 -17.36
N LEU A 38 -6.57 7.48 -17.29
CA LEU A 38 -5.28 7.30 -16.62
C LEU A 38 -5.43 7.19 -15.10
N ASP A 39 -6.39 7.90 -14.50
CA ASP A 39 -6.65 7.85 -13.06
C ASP A 39 -7.14 6.45 -12.65
N TYR A 40 -8.08 5.90 -13.41
CA TYR A 40 -8.57 4.53 -13.19
C TYR A 40 -7.48 3.47 -13.37
N LEU A 41 -6.56 3.67 -14.32
CA LEU A 41 -5.38 2.80 -14.46
C LEU A 41 -4.52 2.82 -13.18
N LEU A 42 -4.29 4.00 -12.60
CA LEU A 42 -3.52 4.14 -11.36
C LEU A 42 -4.22 3.49 -10.17
N GLU A 43 -5.53 3.70 -10.03
CA GLU A 43 -6.36 3.06 -8.98
C GLU A 43 -6.32 1.53 -9.10
N THR A 44 -6.56 1.00 -10.30
CA THR A 44 -6.53 -0.45 -10.56
C THR A 44 -5.15 -1.03 -10.26
N LEU A 45 -4.08 -0.31 -10.63
CA LEU A 45 -2.70 -0.74 -10.34
C LEU A 45 -2.45 -0.80 -8.83
N TRP A 46 -2.92 0.20 -8.08
CA TRP A 46 -2.79 0.24 -6.63
C TRP A 46 -3.46 -0.96 -5.96
N GLU A 47 -4.68 -1.30 -6.38
CA GLU A 47 -5.41 -2.46 -5.90
C GLU A 47 -4.68 -3.78 -6.22
N TYR A 48 -4.21 -3.94 -7.46
CA TYR A 48 -3.50 -5.14 -7.91
C TYR A 48 -2.17 -5.36 -7.19
N LEU A 49 -1.47 -4.28 -6.86
CA LEU A 49 -0.23 -4.35 -6.08
C LEU A 49 -0.49 -4.67 -4.60
N SER A 50 -1.72 -4.51 -4.12
CA SER A 50 -2.15 -4.82 -2.76
C SER A 50 -1.19 -4.20 -1.73
N LEU A 51 -0.90 -2.92 -1.90
CA LEU A 51 0.02 -2.17 -1.05
C LEU A 51 -0.67 -1.69 0.23
N ILE A 52 0.12 -1.57 1.28
CA ILE A 52 -0.26 -0.99 2.57
C ILE A 52 0.66 0.18 2.88
N CYS A 53 0.09 1.26 3.40
CA CYS A 53 0.80 2.44 3.86
C CYS A 53 0.93 2.35 5.38
N ILE A 54 2.16 2.31 5.90
CA ILE A 54 2.42 2.26 7.34
C ILE A 54 3.11 3.54 7.75
N TYR A 55 2.54 4.24 8.73
CA TYR A 55 3.06 5.50 9.22
C TYR A 55 3.96 5.28 10.42
N THR A 56 5.04 6.05 10.52
CA THR A 56 5.94 5.96 11.67
C THR A 56 5.67 7.08 12.66
N LYS A 57 5.85 6.77 13.93
CA LYS A 57 5.72 7.74 15.02
C LYS A 57 6.94 7.65 15.93
N LYS A 58 7.57 8.81 16.18
CA LYS A 58 8.63 8.92 17.19
C LYS A 58 8.04 9.14 18.58
N ARG A 59 8.80 8.73 19.60
CA ARG A 59 8.37 8.90 21.00
C ARG A 59 8.28 10.39 21.33
N GLY A 60 7.11 10.84 21.77
CA GLY A 60 6.86 12.23 22.15
C GLY A 60 6.47 13.14 20.98
N GLU A 61 6.51 12.65 19.75
CA GLU A 61 6.08 13.39 18.56
C GLU A 61 4.75 12.86 18.04
N ARG A 62 4.10 13.67 17.18
CA ARG A 62 2.93 13.23 16.42
C ARG A 62 3.37 12.26 15.31
N PRO A 63 2.48 11.36 14.86
CA PRO A 63 2.76 10.54 13.68
C PRO A 63 3.09 11.43 12.48
N ASP A 64 4.05 10.99 11.66
CA ASP A 64 4.30 11.62 10.37
C ASP A 64 3.42 10.96 9.31
N PHE A 65 2.51 11.74 8.73
CA PHE A 65 1.61 11.29 7.65
C PHE A 65 2.13 11.65 6.26
N ASN A 66 3.25 12.37 6.15
CA ASN A 66 3.84 12.73 4.88
C ASN A 66 4.75 11.62 4.34
N ASP A 67 5.47 10.91 5.23
CA ASP A 67 6.40 9.85 4.84
C ASP A 67 5.88 8.47 5.29
N ALA A 68 5.06 7.87 4.43
CA ALA A 68 4.51 6.53 4.65
C ALA A 68 5.47 5.45 4.13
N ILE A 69 5.67 4.42 4.94
CA ILE A 69 6.38 3.22 4.50
C ILE A 69 5.39 2.36 3.70
N ILE A 70 5.60 2.31 2.40
CA ILE A 70 4.82 1.46 1.49
C ILE A 70 5.37 0.04 1.55
N MET A 71 4.50 -0.91 1.91
CA MET A 71 4.80 -2.34 1.94
C MET A 71 3.71 -3.12 1.20
N ARG A 72 3.96 -4.40 0.90
CA ARG A 72 2.89 -5.29 0.41
C ARG A 72 2.06 -5.79 1.60
N ARG A 73 0.76 -6.04 1.37
CA ARG A 73 -0.12 -6.66 2.37
C ARG A 73 0.49 -7.97 2.88
N GLY A 74 0.37 -8.22 4.19
CA GLY A 74 1.00 -9.35 4.86
C GLY A 74 2.40 -9.06 5.40
N ALA A 75 2.88 -7.81 5.30
CA ALA A 75 4.11 -7.40 5.98
C ALA A 75 3.93 -7.43 7.50
N SER A 76 4.96 -7.90 8.19
CA SER A 76 5.03 -7.92 9.65
C SER A 76 5.81 -6.73 10.19
N VAL A 77 5.71 -6.49 11.51
CA VAL A 77 6.51 -5.48 12.21
C VAL A 77 8.02 -5.67 11.97
N GLU A 78 8.51 -6.90 11.86
CA GLU A 78 9.91 -7.19 11.51
C GLU A 78 10.28 -6.62 10.13
N HIS A 79 9.43 -6.83 9.12
CA HIS A 79 9.65 -6.29 7.78
C HIS A 79 9.67 -4.75 7.80
N VAL A 80 8.80 -4.12 8.59
CA VAL A 80 8.81 -2.66 8.80
C VAL A 80 10.12 -2.20 9.43
N CYS A 81 10.61 -2.91 10.46
CA CYS A 81 11.88 -2.58 11.11
C CYS A 81 13.04 -2.64 10.11
N HIS A 82 13.12 -3.68 9.28
CA HIS A 82 14.15 -3.80 8.25
C HIS A 82 14.06 -2.69 7.19
N ARG A 83 12.85 -2.23 6.86
CA ARG A 83 12.64 -1.14 5.90
C ARG A 83 13.12 0.21 6.43
N ILE A 84 12.95 0.46 7.73
CA ILE A 84 13.48 1.66 8.40
C ILE A 84 15.00 1.58 8.52
N HIS A 85 15.52 0.50 9.10
CA HIS A 85 16.96 0.29 9.25
C HIS A 85 17.29 -1.17 9.57
N ARG A 86 18.30 -1.72 8.90
CA ARG A 86 18.72 -3.14 9.03
C ARG A 86 19.01 -3.61 10.46
N THR A 87 19.50 -2.73 11.33
CA THR A 87 19.82 -3.07 12.74
C THR A 87 18.66 -2.85 13.71
N LEU A 88 17.54 -2.30 13.24
CA LEU A 88 16.43 -1.95 14.12
C LEU A 88 15.73 -3.20 14.67
N ALA A 89 15.65 -4.24 13.85
CA ALA A 89 15.06 -5.53 14.24
C ALA A 89 15.83 -6.19 15.39
N SER A 90 17.17 -6.10 15.43
CA SER A 90 17.96 -6.71 16.51
C SER A 90 17.84 -5.95 17.85
N GLN A 91 17.61 -4.64 17.79
CA GLN A 91 17.37 -3.79 18.96
C GLN A 91 15.91 -3.72 19.39
N PHE A 92 15.00 -4.44 18.72
CA PHE A 92 13.57 -4.39 18.98
C PHE A 92 13.21 -4.94 20.38
N LYS A 93 12.43 -4.17 21.15
CA LYS A 93 11.84 -4.63 22.42
C LYS A 93 10.35 -4.89 22.28
N TYR A 94 9.62 -3.94 21.71
CA TYR A 94 8.22 -4.03 21.34
C TYR A 94 7.85 -2.87 20.42
N ALA A 95 6.70 -2.96 19.76
CA ALA A 95 6.09 -1.84 19.05
C ALA A 95 4.75 -1.48 19.70
N LEU A 96 4.39 -0.20 19.64
CA LEU A 96 3.03 0.27 19.86
C LEU A 96 2.42 0.53 18.49
N VAL A 97 1.28 -0.08 18.23
CA VAL A 97 0.52 0.11 16.98
C VAL A 97 -0.80 0.78 17.29
N TRP A 98 -1.18 1.74 16.45
CA TRP A 98 -2.51 2.33 16.39
C TRP A 98 -3.07 2.03 15.01
N GLY A 99 -4.26 1.44 14.94
CA GLY A 99 -4.91 1.15 13.67
C GLY A 99 -5.76 -0.12 13.73
N THR A 100 -6.26 -0.52 12.57
CA THR A 100 -7.24 -1.61 12.43
C THR A 100 -6.64 -2.99 12.68
N SER A 101 -5.31 -3.14 12.55
CA SER A 101 -4.64 -4.42 12.85
C SER A 101 -4.69 -4.80 14.33
N THR A 102 -5.00 -3.85 15.22
CA THR A 102 -5.02 -4.04 16.67
C THR A 102 -6.42 -3.89 17.23
N LYS A 103 -6.75 -4.67 18.26
CA LYS A 103 -8.07 -4.57 18.93
C LYS A 103 -8.19 -3.33 19.81
N TYR A 104 -7.06 -2.80 20.28
CA TYR A 104 -6.99 -1.64 21.16
C TYR A 104 -5.95 -0.66 20.64
N SER A 105 -6.23 0.64 20.76
CA SER A 105 -5.34 1.70 20.29
C SER A 105 -4.82 2.54 21.46
N PRO A 106 -3.50 2.54 21.78
CA PRO A 106 -2.46 1.67 21.24
C PRO A 106 -2.44 0.27 21.86
N GLN A 107 -2.03 -0.72 21.08
CA GLN A 107 -1.71 -2.07 21.56
C GLN A 107 -0.20 -2.34 21.44
N ARG A 108 0.34 -3.01 22.45
CA ARG A 108 1.73 -3.50 22.42
C ARG A 108 1.78 -4.78 21.61
N VAL A 109 2.59 -4.77 20.55
CA VAL A 109 2.74 -5.89 19.62
C VAL A 109 4.19 -6.38 19.53
N GLY A 110 4.36 -7.63 19.12
CA GLY A 110 5.64 -8.26 18.85
C GLY A 110 6.08 -8.11 17.40
N VAL A 111 7.25 -8.68 17.07
CA VAL A 111 7.83 -8.65 15.71
C VAL A 111 6.99 -9.40 14.65
N THR A 112 6.22 -10.40 15.07
CA THR A 112 5.40 -11.25 14.19
C THR A 112 4.03 -10.66 13.86
N HIS A 113 3.66 -9.53 14.46
CA HIS A 113 2.37 -8.88 14.22
C HIS A 113 2.26 -8.43 12.76
N ILE A 114 1.14 -8.74 12.12
CA ILE A 114 0.85 -8.35 10.73
C ILE A 114 0.25 -6.96 10.73
N MET A 115 0.81 -6.09 9.90
CA MET A 115 0.37 -4.71 9.75
C MET A 115 -0.73 -4.58 8.71
N GLU A 116 -1.63 -3.62 8.91
CA GLU A 116 -2.69 -3.26 7.97
C GLU A 116 -2.45 -1.87 7.34
N HIS A 117 -3.30 -1.51 6.38
CA HIS A 117 -3.25 -0.21 5.71
C HIS A 117 -3.58 0.91 6.71
N GLU A 118 -2.82 2.00 6.67
CA GLU A 118 -2.92 3.17 7.55
C GLU A 118 -2.54 2.93 9.02
N ASP A 119 -1.96 1.78 9.35
CA ASP A 119 -1.43 1.56 10.69
C ASP A 119 -0.30 2.55 11.02
N VAL A 120 -0.33 3.08 12.25
CA VAL A 120 0.75 3.88 12.81
C VAL A 120 1.58 3.00 13.74
N ILE A 121 2.90 2.99 13.57
CA ILE A 121 3.83 2.22 14.41
C ILE A 121 4.83 3.12 15.14
N GLN A 122 5.02 2.84 16.43
CA GLN A 122 6.12 3.39 17.23
C GLN A 122 6.98 2.24 17.77
N ILE A 123 8.24 2.20 17.32
CA ILE A 123 9.19 1.15 17.72
C ILE A 123 9.89 1.57 19.02
N VAL A 124 9.93 0.66 19.99
CA VAL A 124 10.68 0.83 21.23
C VAL A 124 11.86 -0.12 21.24
N LYS A 125 13.05 0.45 21.39
CA LYS A 125 14.32 -0.28 21.45
C LYS A 125 14.56 -0.86 22.84
N LYS A 126 15.41 -1.89 22.93
CA LYS A 126 15.83 -2.53 24.18
C LYS A 126 16.51 -1.54 25.12
#